data_AF-A0A1R3RGF6-F1
#
_entry.id   AF-A0A1R3RGF6-F1
#
_cell.length_a   1.000
_cell.length_b   1.000
_cell.length_c   1.000
_cell.angle_alpha   90.00
_cell.angle_beta   90.00
_cell.angle_gamma   90.00
#
_symmetry.space_group_name_H-M   'P 1'
#
loop_
_entity.id
_entity.type
_entity.pdbx_description
1 polymer ?
#
loop_
_entity_poly.entity_id
_entity_poly.type
_entity_poly.pdbx_seq_one_letter_code
_entity_poly.pdbx_strand_id
1 'polypeptide(L)'
;MRVIIGTEPGVIVGYIFAMAAISIMGLRLYMRRYRGQPFNLSDYLTMFCCPCLVYFMNAMLLCSAWGSTPAYYTPSMTPNQKQHLQTGSQIAFAGLYIYTAYLWAQKAIVLCFIERLLGLLPWPYIWIRICWAILLLTFIAVAILYSTVCLPVRLFWQVEPAPDTCVRSLYPIISFLVMNCITDLLIFVLPLYWLFKVRQPLRRRLQILALFSIGVFLIAVTVIRLANYRGIIDPTVQVVLNPIEELFAAIVANVPTLWSLRRGREPAAAPVVMRPVGKRGPRVLGGIVVSETMDVEGCGLEDRTQSTNTTEQSWGDGSDRYLVRSTHSK
;
A
#
# COMPACT_ATOMS: atom_id res chain seq x y z
N MET A 1 -2.30 4.50 -38.07
CA MET A 1 -2.13 3.65 -36.87
C MET A 1 -3.46 3.69 -36.11
N ARG A 2 -4.39 2.78 -36.40
CA ARG A 2 -5.62 2.69 -35.61
C ARG A 2 -5.18 2.26 -34.22
N VAL A 3 -5.24 3.16 -33.25
CA VAL A 3 -5.11 2.79 -31.85
C VAL A 3 -6.37 1.97 -31.56
N ILE A 4 -6.23 0.65 -31.51
CA ILE A 4 -7.33 -0.32 -31.34
C ILE A 4 -7.75 -0.30 -29.87
N ILE A 5 -8.17 0.86 -29.38
CA ILE A 5 -8.95 0.96 -28.15
C ILE A 5 -10.39 0.76 -28.61
N GLY A 6 -10.86 -0.49 -28.67
CA GLY A 6 -12.28 -0.76 -28.97
C GLY A 6 -12.59 -1.75 -30.08
N THR A 7 -11.97 -2.93 -30.09
CA THR A 7 -12.74 -4.09 -30.60
C THR A 7 -13.71 -4.51 -29.48
N GLU A 8 -15.00 -4.70 -29.78
CA GLU A 8 -16.00 -5.35 -28.91
C GLU A 8 -15.42 -6.44 -27.98
N PRO A 9 -14.63 -7.43 -28.48
CA PRO A 9 -14.03 -8.46 -27.63
C PRO A 9 -13.06 -7.94 -26.56
N GLY A 10 -12.32 -6.87 -26.85
CA GLY A 10 -11.35 -6.29 -25.93
C GLY A 10 -12.00 -5.64 -24.71
N VAL A 11 -13.11 -4.94 -24.95
CA VAL A 11 -13.91 -4.35 -23.87
C VAL A 11 -14.52 -5.45 -23.01
N ILE A 12 -15.07 -6.50 -23.62
CA ILE A 12 -15.65 -7.65 -22.90
C ILE A 12 -14.60 -8.31 -22.00
N VAL A 13 -13.41 -8.61 -22.52
CA VAL A 13 -12.30 -9.19 -21.73
C VAL A 13 -11.92 -8.28 -20.57
N GLY A 14 -11.85 -6.96 -20.80
CA GLY A 14 -11.60 -5.97 -19.77
C GLY A 14 -12.62 -6.04 -18.62
N TYR A 15 -13.91 -6.06 -18.94
CA TYR A 15 -14.99 -6.19 -17.95
C TYR A 15 -14.90 -7.49 -17.15
N ILE A 16 -14.62 -8.63 -17.80
CA ILE A 16 -14.50 -9.93 -17.12
C ILE A 16 -13.38 -9.88 -16.08
N PHE A 17 -12.20 -9.36 -16.44
CA PHE A 17 -11.07 -9.27 -15.53
C PHE A 17 -11.28 -8.24 -14.42
N ALA A 18 -11.90 -7.10 -14.72
CA ALA A 18 -12.23 -6.10 -13.71
C ALA A 18 -13.25 -6.65 -12.69
N MET A 19 -14.27 -7.38 -13.14
CA MET A 19 -15.24 -8.02 -12.24
C MET A 19 -14.58 -9.06 -11.33
N ALA A 20 -13.63 -9.83 -11.85
CA ALA A 20 -12.84 -10.75 -11.04
C ALA A 20 -11.98 -9.99 -10.00
N ALA A 21 -11.31 -8.91 -10.39
CA ALA A 21 -10.51 -8.08 -9.49
C ALA A 21 -11.36 -7.43 -8.38
N ILE A 22 -12.53 -6.85 -8.73
CA ILE A 22 -13.48 -6.28 -7.77
C ILE A 22 -13.97 -7.36 -6.80
N SER A 23 -14.25 -8.57 -7.30
CA SER A 23 -14.69 -9.69 -6.48
C SER A 23 -13.62 -10.12 -5.46
N ILE A 24 -12.34 -10.14 -5.84
CA ILE A 24 -11.22 -10.42 -4.93
C ILE A 24 -11.10 -9.33 -3.86
N MET A 25 -11.17 -8.05 -4.24
CA MET A 25 -11.11 -6.92 -3.31
C MET A 25 -12.32 -6.90 -2.36
N GLY A 26 -13.52 -7.14 -2.88
CA GLY A 26 -14.76 -7.24 -2.12
C GLY A 26 -14.74 -8.40 -1.13
N LEU A 27 -14.31 -9.58 -1.57
CA LEU A 27 -14.16 -10.76 -0.70
C LEU A 27 -13.20 -10.50 0.45
N ARG A 28 -12.11 -9.77 0.20
CA ARG A 28 -11.14 -9.38 1.24
C ARG A 28 -11.78 -8.48 2.30
N LEU A 29 -12.49 -7.44 1.86
CA LEU A 29 -13.16 -6.49 2.76
C LEU A 29 -14.27 -7.19 3.56
N TYR A 30 -15.05 -8.05 2.89
CA TYR A 30 -16.10 -8.85 3.50
C TYR A 30 -15.55 -9.80 4.56
N MET A 31 -14.52 -10.60 4.26
CA MET A 31 -13.92 -11.52 5.23
C MET A 31 -13.35 -10.80 6.45
N ARG A 32 -12.78 -9.61 6.25
CA ARG A 32 -12.26 -8.80 7.36
C ARG A 32 -13.39 -8.29 8.26
N ARG A 33 -14.49 -7.82 7.67
CA ARG A 33 -15.69 -7.39 8.42
C ARG A 33 -16.36 -8.54 9.15
N TYR A 34 -16.51 -9.69 8.49
CA TYR A 34 -17.08 -10.91 9.08
C TYR A 34 -16.29 -11.39 10.30
N ARG A 35 -14.97 -11.21 10.31
CA ARG A 35 -14.09 -11.52 11.46
C ARG A 35 -14.07 -10.46 12.56
N GLY A 36 -14.82 -9.37 12.43
CA GLY A 36 -14.86 -8.29 13.42
C GLY A 36 -13.52 -7.56 13.60
N GLN A 37 -12.58 -7.66 12.66
CA GLN A 37 -11.31 -6.95 12.74
C GLN A 37 -11.46 -5.49 12.31
N PRO A 38 -10.75 -4.54 12.97
CA PRO A 38 -10.72 -3.16 12.51
C PRO A 38 -10.08 -3.06 11.12
N PHE A 39 -10.49 -2.06 10.37
CA PHE A 39 -9.88 -1.74 9.09
C PHE A 39 -8.50 -1.14 9.29
N ASN A 40 -7.54 -1.60 8.51
CA ASN A 40 -6.18 -1.07 8.48
C ASN A 40 -6.00 -0.21 7.23
N LEU A 41 -4.91 0.56 7.16
CA LEU A 41 -4.53 1.36 5.97
C LEU A 41 -4.67 0.61 4.65
N SER A 42 -4.19 -0.64 4.61
CA SER A 42 -4.27 -1.49 3.42
C SER A 42 -5.72 -1.78 2.96
N ASP A 43 -6.71 -1.80 3.86
CA ASP A 43 -8.11 -1.96 3.46
C ASP A 43 -8.70 -0.66 2.95
N TYR A 44 -8.35 0.49 3.54
CA TYR A 44 -8.75 1.80 3.01
C TYR A 44 -8.22 2.02 1.59
N LEU A 45 -6.96 1.63 1.33
CA LEU A 45 -6.40 1.62 -0.02
C LEU A 45 -7.17 0.68 -0.95
N THR A 46 -7.62 -0.48 -0.46
CA THR A 46 -8.44 -1.42 -1.25
C THR A 46 -9.81 -0.83 -1.56
N MET A 47 -10.45 -0.18 -0.59
CA MET A 47 -11.72 0.54 -0.77
C MET A 47 -11.58 1.67 -1.80
N PHE A 48 -10.43 2.36 -1.83
CA PHE A 48 -10.10 3.36 -2.84
C PHE A 48 -9.88 2.76 -4.24
N CYS A 49 -9.28 1.56 -4.34
CA CYS A 49 -9.04 0.89 -5.61
C CYS A 49 -10.35 0.49 -6.32
N CYS A 50 -11.40 0.13 -5.58
CA CYS A 50 -12.69 -0.28 -6.15
C CYS A 50 -13.32 0.78 -7.08
N PRO A 51 -13.58 2.03 -6.65
CA PRO A 51 -14.14 3.07 -7.51
C PRO A 51 -13.17 3.47 -8.63
N CYS A 52 -11.85 3.41 -8.41
CA CYS A 52 -10.86 3.69 -9.46
C CYS A 52 -10.99 2.68 -10.62
N LEU A 53 -11.14 1.40 -10.30
CA LEU A 53 -11.30 0.35 -11.31
C LEU A 53 -12.65 0.46 -12.04
N VAL A 54 -13.72 0.78 -11.32
CA VAL A 54 -15.05 1.04 -11.93
C VAL A 54 -14.97 2.24 -12.88
N TYR A 55 -14.33 3.33 -12.47
CA TYR A 55 -14.11 4.49 -13.33
C TYR A 55 -13.34 4.09 -14.60
N PHE A 56 -12.22 3.36 -14.45
CA PHE A 56 -11.39 2.97 -15.57
C PHE A 56 -12.13 2.10 -16.60
N MET A 57 -12.97 1.18 -16.14
CA MET A 57 -13.83 0.37 -17.02
C MET A 57 -14.83 1.20 -17.81
N ASN A 58 -15.54 2.13 -17.15
CA ASN A 58 -16.50 3.00 -17.82
C ASN A 58 -15.81 3.99 -18.76
N ALA A 59 -14.64 4.51 -18.38
CA ALA A 59 -13.81 5.36 -19.22
C ALA A 59 -13.35 4.62 -20.48
N MET A 60 -12.93 3.35 -20.36
CA MET A 60 -12.53 2.51 -21.48
C MET A 60 -13.69 2.25 -22.44
N LEU A 61 -14.87 1.88 -21.92
CA LEU A 61 -16.08 1.72 -22.73
C LEU A 61 -16.40 2.99 -23.51
N LEU A 62 -16.38 4.14 -22.82
CA LEU A 62 -16.74 5.40 -23.44
C LEU A 62 -15.70 5.86 -24.49
N CYS A 63 -14.42 5.67 -24.20
CA CYS A 63 -13.35 5.95 -25.16
C CYS A 63 -13.42 5.02 -26.38
N SER A 64 -13.89 3.78 -26.21
CA SER A 64 -14.11 2.85 -27.33
C SER A 64 -15.30 3.26 -28.20
N ALA A 65 -16.35 3.85 -27.61
CA ALA A 65 -17.54 4.29 -28.32
C ALA A 65 -17.37 5.67 -28.99
N TRP A 66 -16.73 6.61 -28.31
CA TRP A 66 -16.63 8.02 -28.74
C TRP A 66 -15.27 8.39 -29.33
N GLY A 67 -14.24 7.56 -29.11
CA GLY A 67 -12.88 7.85 -29.52
C GLY A 67 -12.20 8.92 -28.66
N SER A 68 -10.93 9.18 -28.96
CA SER A 68 -10.12 10.24 -28.37
C SER A 68 -9.36 11.03 -29.44
N THR A 69 -9.12 12.31 -29.17
CA THR A 69 -8.48 13.26 -30.12
C THR A 69 -7.18 12.74 -30.73
N PRO A 70 -6.20 12.19 -29.97
CA PRO A 70 -4.95 11.71 -30.56
C PRO A 70 -5.11 10.54 -31.53
N ALA A 71 -6.17 9.74 -31.37
CA ALA A 71 -6.35 8.50 -32.11
C ALA A 71 -7.31 8.62 -33.30
N TYR A 72 -8.32 9.49 -33.22
CA TYR A 72 -9.43 9.49 -34.17
C TYR A 72 -9.66 10.81 -34.91
N TYR A 73 -9.00 11.91 -34.54
CA TYR A 73 -9.23 13.21 -35.17
C TYR A 73 -9.07 13.18 -36.70
N THR A 74 -10.08 13.66 -37.43
CA THR A 74 -10.01 13.95 -38.86
C THR A 74 -10.59 15.34 -39.16
N PRO A 75 -10.09 16.06 -40.19
CA PRO A 75 -10.54 17.43 -40.50
C PRO A 75 -12.03 17.51 -40.88
N SER A 76 -12.61 16.43 -41.40
CA SER A 76 -13.96 16.38 -41.96
C SER A 76 -15.04 15.90 -40.98
N MET A 77 -14.83 16.06 -39.67
CA MET A 77 -15.79 15.62 -38.64
C MET A 77 -16.97 16.59 -38.44
N THR A 78 -18.14 16.04 -38.15
CA THR A 78 -19.32 16.81 -37.73
C THR A 78 -19.14 17.44 -36.34
N PRO A 79 -19.85 18.53 -36.01
CA PRO A 79 -19.76 19.17 -34.69
C PRO A 79 -20.05 18.22 -33.51
N ASN A 80 -21.04 17.33 -33.65
CA ASN A 80 -21.36 16.33 -32.61
C ASN A 80 -20.22 15.34 -32.40
N GLN A 81 -19.55 14.89 -33.46
CA GLN A 81 -18.39 14.01 -33.36
C GLN A 81 -17.21 14.71 -32.66
N LYS A 82 -16.99 16.00 -32.94
CA LYS A 82 -15.95 16.79 -32.27
C LYS A 82 -16.23 16.93 -30.76
N GLN A 83 -17.47 17.13 -30.36
CA GLN A 83 -17.85 17.19 -28.94
C GLN A 83 -17.66 15.85 -28.22
N HIS A 84 -18.04 14.73 -28.85
CA HIS A 84 -17.78 13.39 -28.31
C HIS A 84 -16.27 13.14 -28.15
N LEU A 85 -15.47 13.56 -29.13
CA LEU A 85 -14.02 13.41 -29.12
C LEU A 85 -13.34 14.24 -28.02
N GLN A 86 -13.80 15.47 -27.82
CA GLN A 86 -13.34 16.34 -26.73
C GLN A 86 -13.65 15.70 -25.38
N THR A 87 -14.89 15.22 -25.18
CA THR A 87 -15.33 14.59 -23.94
C THR A 87 -14.56 13.30 -23.67
N GLY A 88 -14.39 12.45 -24.69
CA GLY A 88 -13.56 11.23 -24.60
C GLY A 88 -12.11 11.53 -24.24
N SER A 89 -11.56 12.64 -24.74
CA SER A 89 -10.18 13.06 -24.43
C SER A 89 -10.03 13.55 -22.98
N GLN A 90 -11.02 14.27 -22.45
CA GLN A 90 -11.04 14.67 -21.03
C GLN A 90 -11.13 13.46 -20.11
N ILE A 91 -11.95 12.47 -20.46
CA ILE A 91 -12.13 11.24 -19.70
C ILE A 91 -10.86 10.37 -19.78
N ALA A 92 -10.23 10.27 -20.95
CA ALA A 92 -8.94 9.60 -21.10
C ALA A 92 -7.85 10.29 -20.26
N PHE A 93 -7.83 11.62 -20.22
CA PHE A 93 -6.87 12.39 -19.41
C PHE A 93 -7.04 12.09 -17.92
N ALA A 94 -8.26 12.15 -17.39
CA ALA A 94 -8.55 11.76 -16.02
C ALA A 94 -8.24 10.27 -15.76
N GLY A 95 -8.48 9.41 -16.75
CA GLY A 95 -8.10 8.00 -16.75
C GLY A 95 -6.62 7.77 -16.52
N LEU A 96 -5.72 8.61 -17.05
CA LEU A 96 -4.27 8.50 -16.80
C LEU A 96 -3.95 8.61 -15.30
N TYR A 97 -4.55 9.59 -14.61
CA TYR A 97 -4.35 9.78 -13.17
C TYR A 97 -4.97 8.66 -12.36
N ILE A 98 -6.21 8.27 -12.68
CA ILE A 98 -6.96 7.27 -11.92
C ILE A 98 -6.31 5.88 -12.08
N TYR A 99 -5.86 5.52 -13.28
CA TYR A 99 -5.13 4.28 -13.53
C TYR A 99 -3.79 4.25 -12.78
N THR A 100 -3.05 5.36 -12.80
CA THR A 100 -1.80 5.50 -12.05
C THR A 100 -2.06 5.38 -10.54
N ALA A 101 -3.08 6.06 -10.01
CA ALA A 101 -3.46 5.98 -8.60
C ALA A 101 -3.84 4.55 -8.19
N TYR A 102 -4.58 3.82 -9.05
CA TYR A 102 -4.94 2.43 -8.82
C TYR A 102 -3.69 1.54 -8.69
N LEU A 103 -2.77 1.56 -9.66
CA LEU A 103 -1.58 0.71 -9.62
C LEU A 103 -0.67 1.05 -8.42
N TRP A 104 -0.47 2.33 -8.13
CA TRP A 104 0.34 2.75 -6.97
C TRP A 104 -0.33 2.36 -5.65
N ALA A 105 -1.66 2.40 -5.56
CA ALA A 105 -2.39 1.91 -4.40
C ALA A 105 -2.26 0.38 -4.25
N GLN A 106 -2.30 -0.41 -5.34
CA GLN A 106 -2.03 -1.86 -5.28
C GLN A 106 -0.60 -2.13 -4.77
N LYS A 107 0.40 -1.41 -5.27
CA LYS A 107 1.79 -1.48 -4.79
C LYS A 107 1.91 -1.11 -3.31
N ALA A 108 1.21 -0.06 -2.87
CA ALA A 108 1.16 0.35 -1.47
C ALA A 108 0.49 -0.72 -0.57
N ILE A 109 -0.54 -1.41 -1.07
CA ILE A 109 -1.17 -2.54 -0.37
C ILE A 109 -0.17 -3.69 -0.18
N VAL A 110 0.59 -4.03 -1.23
CA VAL A 110 1.66 -5.04 -1.16
C VAL A 110 2.74 -4.62 -0.17
N LEU A 111 3.18 -3.36 -0.23
CA LEU A 111 4.19 -2.82 0.68
C LEU A 111 3.72 -2.85 2.15
N CYS A 112 2.46 -2.52 2.42
CA CYS A 112 1.84 -2.69 3.74
C CYS A 112 1.89 -4.14 4.23
N PHE A 113 1.67 -5.11 3.33
CA PHE A 113 1.74 -6.52 3.67
C PHE A 113 3.18 -6.94 4.00
N ILE A 114 4.14 -6.51 3.19
CA ILE A 114 5.57 -6.77 3.41
C ILE A 114 6.05 -6.13 4.72
N GLU A 115 5.61 -4.91 5.02
CA GLU A 115 5.91 -4.23 6.28
C GLU A 115 5.41 -5.00 7.50
N ARG A 116 4.20 -5.57 7.45
CA ARG A 116 3.70 -6.43 8.54
C ARG A 116 4.47 -7.74 8.65
N LEU A 117 4.94 -8.29 7.54
CA LEU A 117 5.68 -9.55 7.51
C LEU A 117 7.11 -9.39 8.04
N LEU A 118 7.77 -8.28 7.68
CA LEU A 118 9.19 -8.01 7.97
C LEU A 118 9.41 -7.10 9.18
N GLY A 119 8.40 -6.33 9.61
CA GLY A 119 8.51 -5.34 10.69
C GLY A 119 8.80 -5.92 12.08
N LEU A 120 8.81 -7.25 12.22
CA LEU A 120 9.30 -7.94 13.42
C LEU A 120 10.84 -7.93 13.52
N LEU A 121 11.55 -7.58 12.44
CA LEU A 121 13.00 -7.45 12.43
C LEU A 121 13.39 -5.96 12.48
N PRO A 122 14.44 -5.57 13.21
CA PRO A 122 14.85 -4.17 13.34
C PRO A 122 15.59 -3.62 12.10
N TRP A 123 16.28 -4.46 11.34
CA TRP A 123 17.08 -4.08 10.17
C TRP A 123 16.32 -3.72 8.86
N PRO A 124 15.16 -4.34 8.48
CA PRO A 124 14.46 -4.01 7.23
C PRO A 124 13.74 -2.66 7.23
N TYR A 125 13.61 -2.01 8.39
CA TYR A 125 12.75 -0.85 8.56
C TYR A 125 13.14 0.34 7.65
N ILE A 126 14.44 0.61 7.52
CA ILE A 126 14.97 1.70 6.70
C ILE A 126 14.62 1.48 5.21
N TRP A 127 14.81 0.25 4.71
CA TRP A 127 14.53 -0.09 3.31
C TRP A 127 13.04 0.02 2.98
N ILE A 128 12.15 -0.35 3.90
CA ILE A 128 10.70 -0.20 3.73
C ILE A 128 10.33 1.29 3.62
N ARG A 129 10.88 2.15 4.49
CA ARG A 129 10.66 3.61 4.41
C ARG A 129 11.17 4.20 3.09
N ILE A 130 12.33 3.75 2.62
CA ILE A 130 12.86 4.15 1.30
C ILE A 130 11.91 3.74 0.18
N CYS A 131 11.34 2.53 0.23
CA CYS A 131 10.37 2.07 -0.76
C CYS A 131 9.10 2.93 -0.75
N TRP A 132 8.58 3.31 0.43
CA TRP A 132 7.46 4.24 0.55
C TRP A 132 7.77 5.60 -0.06
N ALA A 133 8.96 6.15 0.21
CA ALA A 133 9.40 7.42 -0.34
C ALA A 133 9.52 7.36 -1.88
N ILE A 134 10.11 6.30 -2.43
CA ILE A 134 10.24 6.12 -3.88
C ILE A 134 8.86 5.94 -4.53
N LEU A 135 7.95 5.18 -3.89
CA LEU A 135 6.60 4.99 -4.40
C LEU A 135 5.84 6.33 -4.48
N LEU A 136 5.94 7.17 -3.45
CA LEU A 136 5.35 8.50 -3.45
C LEU A 136 6.01 9.43 -4.48
N LEU A 137 7.34 9.44 -4.54
CA LEU A 137 8.08 10.31 -5.47
C LEU A 137 7.78 9.97 -6.93
N THR A 138 7.75 8.69 -7.27
CA THR A 138 7.42 8.24 -8.63
C THR A 138 5.97 8.54 -9.00
N PHE A 139 5.03 8.44 -8.06
CA PHE A 139 3.64 8.87 -8.28
C PHE A 139 3.54 10.34 -8.64
N ILE A 140 4.18 11.20 -7.83
CA ILE A 140 4.18 12.65 -8.04
C ILE A 140 4.89 13.00 -9.35
N ALA A 141 6.02 12.37 -9.65
CA ALA A 141 6.76 12.60 -10.90
C ALA A 141 5.90 12.28 -12.14
N VAL A 142 5.18 11.15 -12.13
CA VAL A 142 4.25 10.78 -13.21
C VAL A 142 3.09 11.75 -13.31
N ALA A 143 2.51 12.18 -12.20
CA ALA A 143 1.42 13.16 -12.19
C ALA A 143 1.84 14.53 -12.76
N ILE A 144 3.03 15.01 -12.39
CA ILE A 144 3.61 16.24 -12.95
C ILE A 144 3.87 16.06 -14.44
N LEU A 145 4.35 14.89 -14.85
CA LEU A 145 4.61 14.59 -16.26
C LEU A 145 3.33 14.65 -17.10
N TYR A 146 2.21 14.11 -16.61
CA TYR A 146 0.91 14.23 -17.27
C TYR A 146 0.44 15.68 -17.37
N SER A 147 0.73 16.52 -16.36
CA SER A 147 0.38 17.94 -16.37
C SER A 147 1.26 18.79 -17.28
N THR A 148 2.50 18.35 -17.55
CA THR A 148 3.51 19.13 -18.28
C THR A 148 3.67 18.71 -19.75
N VAL A 149 3.07 17.60 -20.17
CA VAL A 149 3.16 17.13 -21.56
C VAL A 149 2.61 18.15 -22.57
N CYS A 150 1.55 18.87 -22.21
CA CYS A 150 0.92 19.89 -23.03
C CYS A 150 0.69 21.15 -22.17
N LEU A 151 1.26 22.28 -22.59
CA LEU A 151 1.11 23.57 -21.92
C LEU A 151 0.50 24.58 -22.89
N PRO A 152 -0.71 25.12 -22.62
CA PRO A 152 -1.60 24.86 -21.48
C PRO A 152 -2.29 23.49 -21.55
N VAL A 153 -2.66 22.92 -20.40
CA VAL A 153 -3.26 21.57 -20.27
C VAL A 153 -4.50 21.36 -21.15
N ARG A 154 -5.25 22.45 -21.43
CA ARG A 154 -6.41 22.42 -22.36
C ARG A 154 -6.10 21.88 -23.75
N LEU A 155 -4.84 21.97 -24.20
CA LEU A 155 -4.40 21.42 -25.48
C LEU A 155 -4.59 19.90 -25.56
N PHE A 156 -4.61 19.19 -24.43
CA PHE A 156 -4.78 17.73 -24.41
C PHE A 156 -6.13 17.27 -24.97
N TRP A 157 -7.20 18.06 -24.76
CA TRP A 157 -8.56 17.76 -25.24
C TRP A 157 -9.05 18.78 -26.27
N GLN A 158 -8.16 19.61 -26.82
CA GLN A 158 -8.52 20.58 -27.83
C GLN A 158 -8.74 19.88 -29.18
N VAL A 159 -9.93 20.07 -29.76
CA VAL A 159 -10.28 19.54 -31.08
C VAL A 159 -10.18 20.62 -32.16
N GLU A 160 -10.44 21.88 -31.79
CA GLU A 160 -10.34 23.05 -32.67
C GLU A 160 -9.59 24.19 -31.97
N PRO A 161 -8.63 24.87 -32.63
CA PRO A 161 -7.97 24.48 -33.88
C PRO A 161 -7.30 23.10 -33.79
N ALA A 162 -6.87 22.55 -34.94
CA ALA A 162 -6.37 21.18 -35.06
C ALA A 162 -5.38 20.80 -33.94
N PRO A 163 -5.44 19.56 -33.41
CA PRO A 163 -4.68 19.17 -32.23
C PRO A 163 -3.17 19.17 -32.49
N ASP A 164 -2.44 19.81 -31.57
CA ASP A 164 -0.98 19.91 -31.56
C ASP A 164 -0.29 18.55 -31.48
N THR A 165 0.99 18.52 -31.82
CA THR A 165 1.83 17.31 -31.74
C THR A 165 2.00 16.79 -30.30
N CYS A 166 1.82 17.65 -29.28
CA CYS A 166 1.97 17.28 -27.88
C CYS A 166 0.99 16.17 -27.45
N VAL A 167 -0.24 16.17 -27.99
CA VAL A 167 -1.30 15.19 -27.65
C VAL A 167 -0.97 13.80 -28.18
N ARG A 168 -0.14 13.71 -29.23
CA ARG A 168 0.32 12.46 -29.84
C ARG A 168 1.63 11.95 -29.24
N SER A 169 2.20 12.67 -28.26
CA SER A 169 3.44 12.29 -27.62
C SER A 169 3.29 11.01 -26.81
N LEU A 170 4.13 10.01 -27.09
CA LEU A 170 4.21 8.76 -26.32
C LEU A 170 5.09 8.90 -25.06
N TYR A 171 5.79 10.02 -24.92
CA TYR A 171 6.69 10.29 -23.79
C TYR A 171 6.07 10.07 -22.40
N PRO A 172 4.87 10.60 -22.07
CA PRO A 172 4.27 10.37 -20.74
C PRO A 172 3.97 8.91 -20.48
N ILE A 173 3.46 8.18 -21.48
CA ILE A 173 3.08 6.77 -21.34
C ILE A 173 4.32 5.89 -21.16
N ILE A 174 5.36 6.12 -21.96
CA ILE A 174 6.63 5.38 -21.86
C ILE A 174 7.27 5.62 -20.49
N SER A 175 7.31 6.87 -20.03
CA SER A 175 7.87 7.22 -18.72
C SER A 175 7.08 6.58 -17.57
N PHE A 176 5.76 6.57 -17.67
CA PHE A 176 4.89 5.84 -16.74
C PHE A 176 5.25 4.34 -16.67
N LEU A 177 5.38 3.66 -17.82
CA LEU A 177 5.72 2.25 -17.87
C LEU A 177 7.10 1.96 -17.25
N VAL A 178 8.08 2.81 -17.51
CA VAL A 178 9.42 2.70 -16.93
C VAL A 178 9.36 2.85 -15.41
N MET A 179 8.66 3.87 -14.89
CA MET A 179 8.51 4.09 -13.45
C MET A 179 7.71 2.96 -12.78
N ASN A 180 6.69 2.45 -13.45
CA ASN A 180 5.93 1.28 -13.00
C ASN A 180 6.85 0.04 -12.87
N CYS A 181 7.65 -0.25 -13.90
CA CYS A 181 8.59 -1.36 -13.90
C CYS A 181 9.66 -1.22 -12.79
N ILE A 182 10.21 -0.01 -12.61
CA ILE A 182 11.22 0.26 -11.58
C ILE A 182 10.62 0.03 -10.19
N THR A 183 9.40 0.51 -9.93
CA THR A 183 8.74 0.34 -8.64
C THR A 183 8.36 -1.12 -8.37
N ASP A 184 7.99 -1.90 -9.39
CA ASP A 184 7.78 -3.35 -9.25
C ASP A 184 9.05 -4.08 -8.87
N LEU A 185 10.15 -3.80 -9.57
CA LEU A 185 11.47 -4.38 -9.27
C LEU A 185 11.91 -4.05 -7.84
N LEU A 186 11.72 -2.81 -7.41
CA LEU A 186 12.08 -2.37 -6.06
C LEU A 186 11.32 -3.14 -4.97
N ILE A 187 9.99 -3.23 -5.10
CA ILE A 187 9.14 -3.93 -4.12
C ILE A 187 9.42 -5.43 -4.13
N PHE A 188 9.75 -5.98 -5.30
CA PHE A 188 10.08 -7.39 -5.51
C PHE A 188 11.44 -7.81 -4.91
N VAL A 189 12.47 -6.99 -5.05
CA VAL A 189 13.82 -7.27 -4.52
C VAL A 189 13.81 -7.31 -2.99
N LEU A 190 12.94 -6.52 -2.35
CA LEU A 190 12.87 -6.38 -0.91
C LEU A 190 12.65 -7.72 -0.17
N PRO A 191 11.60 -8.51 -0.43
CA PRO A 191 11.44 -9.83 0.20
C PRO A 191 12.49 -10.85 -0.25
N LEU A 192 13.05 -10.73 -1.46
CA LEU A 192 14.05 -11.66 -2.00
C LEU A 192 15.37 -11.59 -1.21
N TYR A 193 15.89 -10.39 -1.00
CA TYR A 193 17.11 -10.18 -0.22
C TYR A 193 17.01 -10.81 1.18
N TRP A 194 15.84 -10.68 1.81
CA TRP A 194 15.57 -11.26 3.13
C TRP A 194 15.41 -12.77 3.12
N LEU A 195 14.82 -13.33 2.07
CA LEU A 195 14.59 -14.77 1.93
C LEU A 195 15.91 -15.55 1.94
N PHE A 196 16.97 -15.00 1.35
CA PHE A 196 18.29 -15.64 1.33
C PHE A 196 19.04 -15.51 2.66
N LYS A 197 18.78 -14.44 3.43
CA LYS A 197 19.51 -14.15 4.67
C LYS A 197 18.93 -14.86 5.90
N VAL A 198 17.62 -15.17 5.91
CA VAL A 198 16.93 -15.70 7.10
C VAL A 198 16.35 -17.10 6.86
N ARG A 199 16.69 -18.07 7.72
CA ARG A 199 16.08 -19.42 7.73
C ARG A 199 14.62 -19.34 8.17
N GLN A 200 13.69 -19.26 7.21
CA GLN A 200 12.25 -19.26 7.46
C GLN A 200 11.64 -20.68 7.36
N PRO A 201 10.58 -20.98 8.11
CA PRO A 201 9.86 -22.26 7.97
C PRO A 201 9.32 -22.41 6.54
N LEU A 202 9.36 -23.65 6.00
CA LEU A 202 9.01 -23.98 4.62
C LEU A 202 7.68 -23.36 4.15
N ARG A 203 6.68 -23.30 5.05
CA ARG A 203 5.37 -22.70 4.76
C ARG A 203 5.47 -21.21 4.42
N ARG A 204 6.23 -20.41 5.17
CA ARG A 204 6.41 -18.96 4.89
C ARG A 204 7.27 -18.76 3.65
N ARG A 205 8.30 -19.59 3.48
CA ARG A 205 9.17 -19.60 2.29
C ARG A 205 8.36 -19.82 1.01
N LEU A 206 7.42 -20.76 1.02
CA LEU A 206 6.58 -21.05 -0.15
C LEU A 206 5.64 -19.89 -0.51
N GLN A 207 5.10 -19.16 0.48
CA GLN A 207 4.26 -17.99 0.21
C GLN A 207 5.02 -16.83 -0.42
N ILE A 208 6.24 -16.57 0.08
CA ILE A 208 7.12 -15.54 -0.49
C ILE A 208 7.51 -15.94 -1.91
N LEU A 209 7.80 -17.22 -2.15
CA LEU A 209 8.12 -17.73 -3.49
C LEU A 209 6.92 -17.63 -4.45
N ALA A 210 5.71 -17.89 -3.98
CA ALA A 210 4.50 -17.71 -4.78
C ALA A 210 4.29 -16.23 -5.16
N LEU A 211 4.44 -15.31 -4.21
CA LEU A 211 4.37 -13.87 -4.49
C LEU A 211 5.45 -13.41 -5.46
N PHE A 212 6.66 -13.97 -5.33
CA PHE A 212 7.77 -13.73 -6.23
C PHE A 212 7.44 -14.12 -7.67
N SER A 213 6.87 -15.32 -7.90
CA SER A 213 6.52 -15.77 -9.25
C SER A 213 5.56 -14.82 -9.96
N ILE A 214 4.58 -14.27 -9.23
CA ILE A 214 3.61 -13.33 -9.80
C ILE A 214 4.25 -11.96 -10.05
N GLY A 215 5.18 -11.52 -9.20
CA GLY A 215 5.95 -10.28 -9.41
C GLY A 215 6.79 -10.33 -10.69
N VAL A 216 7.49 -11.44 -10.95
CA VAL A 216 8.25 -11.65 -12.20
C VAL A 216 7.32 -11.57 -13.42
N PHE A 217 6.14 -12.18 -13.32
CA PHE A 217 5.14 -12.13 -14.39
C PHE A 217 4.67 -10.70 -14.68
N LEU A 218 4.39 -9.88 -13.66
CA LEU A 218 4.00 -8.48 -13.83
C LEU A 218 5.11 -7.63 -14.48
N ILE A 219 6.36 -7.88 -14.13
CA ILE A 219 7.52 -7.22 -14.76
C ILE A 219 7.58 -7.60 -16.25
N ALA A 220 7.41 -8.88 -16.57
CA ALA A 220 7.41 -9.35 -17.96
C ALA A 220 6.28 -8.69 -18.78
N VAL A 221 5.07 -8.62 -18.22
CA VAL A 221 3.93 -7.90 -18.83
C VAL A 221 4.29 -6.45 -19.13
N THR A 222 4.90 -5.74 -18.17
CA THR A 222 5.29 -4.33 -18.33
C THR A 222 6.36 -4.16 -19.42
N VAL A 223 7.34 -5.06 -19.50
CA VAL A 223 8.37 -5.04 -20.56
C VAL A 223 7.76 -5.26 -21.94
N ILE A 224 6.82 -6.21 -22.07
CA ILE A 224 6.10 -6.44 -23.33
C ILE A 224 5.28 -5.20 -23.72
N ARG A 225 4.62 -4.52 -22.76
CA ARG A 225 3.91 -3.25 -23.02
C ARG A 225 4.87 -2.17 -23.52
N LEU A 226 6.04 -2.03 -22.90
CA LEU A 226 7.04 -1.06 -23.33
C LEU A 226 7.50 -1.32 -24.78
N ALA A 227 7.73 -2.59 -25.13
CA ALA A 227 8.06 -2.97 -26.50
C ALA A 227 6.94 -2.66 -27.50
N ASN A 228 5.67 -2.87 -27.13
CA ASN A 228 4.51 -2.47 -27.96
C ASN A 228 4.52 -0.96 -28.25
N TYR A 229 4.72 -0.11 -27.24
CA TYR A 229 4.74 1.35 -27.44
C TYR A 229 5.94 1.85 -28.26
N ARG A 230 7.01 1.06 -28.35
CA ARG A 230 8.14 1.32 -29.26
C ARG A 230 7.91 0.83 -30.68
N GLY A 231 6.74 0.23 -30.97
CA GLY A 231 6.40 -0.32 -32.28
C GLY A 231 7.10 -1.65 -32.59
N ILE A 232 7.61 -2.35 -31.56
CA ILE A 232 8.30 -3.64 -31.72
C ILE A 232 7.28 -4.79 -31.80
N ILE A 233 6.11 -4.62 -31.20
CA ILE A 233 5.05 -5.64 -31.07
C ILE A 233 3.71 -5.03 -31.49
N ASP A 234 2.79 -5.87 -31.97
CA ASP A 234 1.47 -5.48 -32.45
C ASP A 234 0.64 -4.70 -31.42
N PRO A 235 0.08 -3.54 -31.78
CA PRO A 235 -0.69 -2.70 -30.85
C PRO A 235 -1.98 -3.37 -30.33
N THR A 236 -2.47 -4.42 -31.00
CA THR A 236 -3.60 -5.24 -30.54
C THR A 236 -3.33 -5.93 -29.21
N VAL A 237 -2.07 -6.24 -28.91
CA VAL A 237 -1.68 -6.94 -27.69
C VAL A 237 -1.96 -6.08 -26.45
N GLN A 238 -1.93 -4.75 -26.57
CA GLN A 238 -2.20 -3.81 -25.46
C GLN A 238 -3.63 -3.95 -24.89
N VAL A 239 -4.59 -4.35 -25.73
CA VAL A 239 -5.99 -4.54 -25.35
C VAL A 239 -6.13 -5.63 -24.28
N VAL A 240 -5.26 -6.63 -24.31
CA VAL A 240 -5.27 -7.77 -23.39
C VAL A 240 -4.31 -7.56 -22.22
N LEU A 241 -3.17 -6.88 -22.45
CA LEU A 241 -2.17 -6.69 -21.40
C LEU A 241 -2.62 -5.75 -20.28
N ASN A 242 -3.37 -4.67 -20.58
CA ASN A 242 -3.78 -3.74 -19.52
C ASN A 242 -4.71 -4.41 -18.48
N PRO A 243 -5.79 -5.11 -18.89
CA PRO A 243 -6.68 -5.76 -17.93
C PRO A 243 -6.02 -6.94 -17.21
N ILE A 244 -5.06 -7.63 -17.84
CA ILE A 244 -4.23 -8.65 -17.17
C ILE A 244 -3.43 -8.01 -16.04
N GLU A 245 -2.73 -6.91 -16.30
CA GLU A 245 -1.92 -6.25 -15.28
C GLU A 245 -2.77 -5.79 -14.09
N GLU A 246 -3.96 -5.23 -14.34
CA GLU A 246 -4.90 -4.84 -13.29
C GLU A 246 -5.34 -6.02 -12.42
N LEU A 247 -5.75 -7.12 -13.06
CA LEU A 247 -6.18 -8.32 -12.35
C LEU A 247 -5.04 -8.92 -11.52
N PHE A 248 -3.86 -9.07 -12.10
CA PHE A 248 -2.72 -9.65 -11.40
C PHE A 248 -2.19 -8.73 -10.29
N ALA A 249 -2.20 -7.40 -10.47
CA ALA A 249 -1.90 -6.46 -9.40
C ALA A 249 -2.89 -6.62 -8.23
N ALA A 250 -4.19 -6.74 -8.52
CA ALA A 250 -5.20 -7.01 -7.50
C ALA A 250 -4.99 -8.37 -6.81
N ILE A 251 -4.62 -9.42 -7.55
CA ILE A 251 -4.31 -10.75 -7.00
C ILE A 251 -3.13 -10.64 -6.03
N VAL A 252 -2.00 -10.06 -6.46
CA VAL A 252 -0.77 -9.94 -5.64
C VAL A 252 -1.03 -9.14 -4.36
N ALA A 253 -1.77 -8.05 -4.47
CA ALA A 253 -2.09 -7.19 -3.35
C ALA A 253 -3.03 -7.83 -2.32
N ASN A 254 -4.02 -8.60 -2.77
CA ASN A 254 -5.14 -9.02 -1.91
C ASN A 254 -5.06 -10.49 -1.48
N VAL A 255 -4.54 -11.39 -2.30
CA VAL A 255 -4.47 -12.84 -2.00
C VAL A 255 -3.66 -13.17 -0.74
N PRO A 256 -2.50 -12.55 -0.45
CA PRO A 256 -1.76 -12.81 0.78
C PRO A 256 -2.58 -12.49 2.02
N THR A 257 -3.30 -11.36 1.99
CA THR A 257 -4.18 -10.93 3.08
C THR A 257 -5.35 -11.90 3.22
N LEU A 258 -6.02 -12.28 2.12
CA LEU A 258 -7.09 -13.28 2.09
C LEU A 258 -6.66 -14.62 2.69
N TRP A 259 -5.47 -15.10 2.33
CA TRP A 259 -4.93 -16.35 2.86
C TRP A 259 -4.62 -16.24 4.36
N SER A 260 -4.06 -15.10 4.80
CA SER A 260 -3.81 -14.84 6.22
C SER A 260 -5.11 -14.78 7.03
N LEU A 261 -6.19 -14.24 6.43
CA LEU A 261 -7.53 -14.20 7.02
C LEU A 261 -8.23 -15.55 6.95
N ARG A 262 -7.87 -16.46 6.06
CA ARG A 262 -8.46 -17.81 6.03
C ARG A 262 -7.97 -18.68 7.17
N ARG A 263 -6.71 -18.54 7.59
CA ARG A 263 -6.21 -19.25 8.77
C ARG A 263 -6.89 -18.68 10.01
N GLY A 264 -7.67 -19.53 10.69
CA GLY A 264 -8.20 -19.25 12.03
C GLY A 264 -7.10 -18.71 12.91
N ARG A 265 -7.37 -17.66 13.70
CA ARG A 265 -6.59 -17.43 14.91
C ARG A 265 -6.81 -18.70 15.72
N GLU A 266 -5.80 -19.54 15.88
CA GLU A 266 -5.89 -20.59 16.89
C GLU A 266 -6.26 -19.87 18.19
N PRO A 267 -7.33 -20.27 18.89
CA PRO A 267 -7.67 -19.66 20.16
C PRO A 267 -6.41 -19.70 21.00
N ALA A 268 -6.00 -18.54 21.54
CA ALA A 268 -4.83 -18.45 22.41
C ALA A 268 -4.98 -19.58 23.43
N ALA A 269 -3.99 -20.47 23.51
CA ALA A 269 -3.97 -21.51 24.53
C ALA A 269 -4.32 -20.82 25.86
N ALA A 270 -5.34 -21.33 26.55
CA ALA A 270 -5.79 -20.75 27.80
C ALA A 270 -4.54 -20.48 28.66
N PRO A 271 -4.42 -19.30 29.30
CA PRO A 271 -3.27 -19.02 30.15
C PRO A 271 -3.08 -20.22 31.06
N VAL A 272 -1.90 -20.84 30.98
CA VAL A 272 -1.55 -21.95 31.87
C VAL A 272 -1.62 -21.35 33.26
N VAL A 273 -2.71 -21.63 33.97
CA VAL A 273 -2.82 -21.31 35.39
C VAL A 273 -1.72 -22.14 36.04
N MET A 274 -0.60 -21.48 36.34
CA MET A 274 0.40 -22.08 37.21
C MET A 274 -0.31 -22.35 38.54
N ARG A 275 -0.70 -23.60 38.78
CA ARG A 275 -1.13 -24.01 40.10
C ARG A 275 0.04 -23.70 41.03
N PRO A 276 -0.18 -23.00 42.16
CA PRO A 276 0.87 -22.83 43.14
C PRO A 276 1.36 -24.23 43.52
N VAL A 277 2.66 -24.45 43.43
CA VAL A 277 3.30 -25.65 43.96
C VAL A 277 2.92 -25.68 45.43
N GLY A 278 2.06 -26.64 45.80
CA GLY A 278 1.66 -26.83 47.19
C GLY A 278 2.92 -26.98 48.02
N LYS A 279 3.14 -26.06 48.96
CA LYS A 279 4.22 -26.17 49.94
C LYS A 279 4.03 -27.52 50.64
N ARG A 280 4.87 -28.51 50.34
CA ARG A 280 4.95 -29.71 51.16
C ARG A 280 5.44 -29.24 52.51
N GLY A 281 4.54 -29.23 53.49
CA GLY A 281 4.92 -29.03 54.88
C GLY A 281 6.01 -30.05 55.26
N PRO A 282 6.97 -29.67 56.11
CA PRO A 282 8.02 -30.57 56.52
C PRO A 282 7.40 -31.82 57.18
N ARG A 283 7.78 -33.00 56.68
CA ARG A 283 7.50 -34.26 57.38
C ARG A 283 8.39 -34.28 58.61
N VAL A 284 7.79 -34.15 59.78
CA VAL A 284 8.46 -34.42 61.06
C VAL A 284 8.69 -35.93 61.13
N LEU A 285 9.93 -36.36 60.90
CA LEU A 285 10.38 -37.68 61.27
C LEU A 285 11.47 -37.51 62.32
N GLY A 286 11.17 -37.90 63.55
CA GLY A 286 12.14 -38.15 64.63
C GLY A 286 13.22 -37.08 64.81
N GLY A 287 12.88 -36.03 65.57
CA GLY A 287 13.79 -35.15 66.30
C GLY A 287 15.22 -35.00 65.77
N ILE A 288 15.42 -34.11 64.79
CA ILE A 288 16.58 -33.22 64.64
C ILE A 288 16.10 -32.10 63.70
N VAL A 289 16.13 -30.86 64.18
CA VAL A 289 15.85 -29.66 63.36
C VAL A 289 17.18 -29.18 62.78
N VAL A 290 17.37 -29.33 61.48
CA VAL A 290 18.46 -28.67 60.75
C VAL A 290 17.94 -27.31 60.29
N SER A 291 18.44 -26.23 60.90
CA SER A 291 18.25 -24.87 60.39
C SER A 291 19.31 -24.61 59.32
N GLU A 292 18.91 -24.44 58.06
CA GLU A 292 19.74 -23.79 57.06
C GLU A 292 19.50 -22.28 57.14
N THR A 293 20.52 -21.55 57.60
CA THR A 293 20.61 -20.09 57.50
C THR A 293 21.04 -19.73 56.09
N MET A 294 20.17 -19.07 55.34
CA MET A 294 20.57 -18.23 54.20
C MET A 294 20.30 -16.79 54.57
N ASP A 295 21.39 -16.03 54.70
CA ASP A 295 21.40 -14.58 54.87
C ASP A 295 20.79 -13.92 53.63
N VAL A 296 19.79 -13.05 53.85
CA VAL A 296 19.28 -12.09 52.87
C VAL A 296 19.35 -10.71 53.51
N GLU A 297 20.35 -9.93 53.09
CA GLU A 297 20.41 -8.49 53.32
C GLU A 297 19.15 -7.82 52.77
N GLY A 298 18.52 -7.01 53.62
CA GLY A 298 17.29 -6.30 53.32
C GLY A 298 17.49 -4.90 52.74
N CYS A 299 16.48 -4.46 52.00
CA CYS A 299 15.96 -3.08 51.98
C CYS A 299 14.59 -3.18 51.26
N GLY A 300 13.45 -3.11 51.94
CA GLY A 300 12.91 -1.90 52.57
C GLY A 300 11.85 -1.31 51.64
N LEU A 301 10.60 -1.78 51.77
CA LEU A 301 9.38 -1.24 51.17
C LEU A 301 8.83 -0.12 52.04
N GLU A 302 8.29 0.95 51.45
CA GLU A 302 7.17 1.69 52.05
C GLU A 302 6.14 2.09 50.98
N ASP A 303 4.89 1.72 51.27
CA ASP A 303 3.64 1.93 50.53
C ASP A 303 3.16 3.39 50.56
N ARG A 304 2.44 3.83 49.51
CA ARG A 304 1.12 4.49 49.72
C ARG A 304 0.30 4.65 48.42
N THR A 305 -0.80 3.92 48.34
CA THR A 305 -2.02 4.32 47.62
C THR A 305 -2.96 5.04 48.59
N GLN A 306 -3.39 6.28 48.31
CA GLN A 306 -4.81 6.67 48.46
C GLN A 306 -5.14 8.06 47.90
N SER A 307 -6.40 8.16 47.51
CA SER A 307 -7.15 9.19 46.80
C SER A 307 -7.48 10.46 47.61
N THR A 308 -8.16 11.37 46.89
CA THR A 308 -9.18 12.36 47.32
C THR A 308 -8.75 13.78 47.75
N ASN A 309 -9.15 14.72 46.89
CA ASN A 309 -9.98 15.91 47.15
C ASN A 309 -9.47 17.08 48.03
N THR A 310 -9.43 18.25 47.35
CA THR A 310 -9.91 19.60 47.72
C THR A 310 -9.35 20.35 48.92
N THR A 311 -9.30 21.68 48.71
CA THR A 311 -9.30 22.80 49.68
C THR A 311 -8.07 22.90 50.57
N GLU A 312 -7.55 24.05 50.97
CA GLU A 312 -7.65 25.48 50.65
C GLU A 312 -6.66 26.08 51.65
N GLN A 313 -5.98 27.19 51.31
CA GLN A 313 -5.50 28.18 52.29
C GLN A 313 -4.41 27.69 53.28
N SER A 314 -3.49 28.46 53.85
CA SER A 314 -3.25 29.89 53.92
C SER A 314 -1.99 30.05 54.79
N TRP A 315 -1.07 30.89 54.34
CA TRP A 315 -0.33 31.87 55.15
C TRP A 315 0.87 31.46 56.03
N GLY A 316 1.77 32.44 56.12
CA GLY A 316 2.66 32.66 57.26
C GLY A 316 4.08 32.19 56.97
N ASP A 317 4.92 32.97 56.30
CA ASP A 317 5.57 34.20 56.78
C ASP A 317 6.58 33.93 57.91
N GLY A 318 7.73 34.61 57.81
CA GLY A 318 8.57 34.90 58.97
C GLY A 318 9.90 34.16 59.09
N SER A 319 10.93 34.75 58.46
CA SER A 319 12.17 35.20 59.13
C SER A 319 13.06 34.21 59.90
N ASP A 320 14.27 33.97 59.40
CA ASP A 320 15.53 34.61 59.86
C ASP A 320 16.74 33.94 59.18
N ARG A 321 17.47 34.65 58.30
CA ARG A 321 18.69 35.45 58.56
C ARG A 321 19.88 34.68 59.16
N TYR A 322 20.99 34.65 58.41
CA TYR A 322 22.43 34.66 58.78
C TYR A 322 23.20 34.19 57.51
N LEU A 323 24.26 34.77 56.94
CA LEU A 323 25.27 35.79 57.30
C LEU A 323 26.02 36.24 56.01
N VAL A 324 26.36 37.55 55.91
CA VAL A 324 27.71 38.13 55.62
C VAL A 324 28.35 37.85 54.24
N ARG A 325 29.01 38.77 53.49
CA ARG A 325 29.41 40.19 53.61
C ARG A 325 30.21 40.51 52.34
N SER A 326 30.07 41.70 51.75
CA SER A 326 31.21 42.38 51.12
C SER A 326 30.98 43.89 51.12
N THR A 327 31.87 44.57 51.82
CA THR A 327 32.03 46.01 51.95
C THR A 327 32.77 46.59 50.75
N HIS A 328 32.43 47.81 50.32
CA HIS A 328 33.47 48.81 50.00
C HIS A 328 32.90 50.24 50.14
N SER A 329 33.67 51.06 50.86
CA SER A 329 33.55 52.51 51.00
C SER A 329 34.61 53.17 50.11
N LYS A 330 34.21 54.15 49.30
CA LYS A 330 34.68 55.55 49.35
C LYS A 330 33.90 56.39 48.36
#